data_AF-A0A6I4YSW5-F1
#
_entry.id   AF-A0A6I4YSW5-F1
#
_cell.length_a   1.000
_cell.length_b   1.000
_cell.length_c   1.000
_cell.angle_alpha   90.00
_cell.angle_beta   90.00
_cell.angle_gamma   90.00
#
_symmetry.space_group_name_H-M   'P 1'
#
loop_
_entity.id
_entity.type
_entity.pdbx_description
1 polymer ?
#
loop_
_entity_poly.entity_id
_entity_poly.type
_entity_poly.pdbx_seq_one_letter_code
_entity_poly.pdbx_strand_id
1 'polypeptide(L)'
;MPDFMRTILIRELTTETDAAVVAFAQYLSSIMPVMPLGIVFYGSVLRHRDPNGILDLYVITEENTSFSHHVMERMANAFLPPNVYYCEYEHEGQLLRAKVAVLSLAQFLKRSRLQSLDTTIWARFCQPVRLVWVKDEKSADRILSAIQQCVVTAARWAALLGPYSGEPEDYWHTLFQHTYEAELRVEKKKRSHDLLAGHEERYAVLLLAAWKKEAIHVSVIGDTFQPQLSPALREKAKSRWARVKRIGRPLNVMRLLKAAFTFRGGMRYLLWKIRRHTGEEVRVPPFVERHPLLGLPIFLWQARRLKSVRQ
;
A
#
# COMPACT_ATOMS: atom_id res chain seq x y z
N MET A 1 9.00 -14.93 26.11
CA MET A 1 9.00 -13.45 26.01
C MET A 1 7.74 -13.02 25.29
N PRO A 2 7.04 -11.97 25.72
CA PRO A 2 5.91 -11.42 24.99
C PRO A 2 6.36 -11.03 23.56
N ASP A 3 5.56 -11.32 22.54
CA ASP A 3 5.80 -10.84 21.18
C ASP A 3 5.50 -9.34 21.14
N PHE A 4 6.46 -8.51 21.61
CA PHE A 4 6.34 -7.05 21.70
C PHE A 4 5.89 -6.42 20.37
N MET A 5 6.35 -6.97 19.24
CA MET A 5 5.91 -6.57 17.92
C MET A 5 4.41 -6.78 17.76
N ARG A 6 3.89 -7.95 18.14
CA ARG A 6 2.46 -8.24 18.11
C ARG A 6 1.66 -7.27 18.98
N THR A 7 2.14 -6.94 20.19
CA THR A 7 1.48 -5.97 21.08
C THR A 7 1.36 -4.58 20.45
N ILE A 8 2.46 -4.07 19.87
CA ILE A 8 2.46 -2.77 19.18
C ILE A 8 1.49 -2.79 18.00
N LEU A 9 1.55 -3.84 17.18
CA LEU A 9 0.68 -3.96 16.01
C LEU A 9 -0.79 -4.08 16.38
N ILE A 10 -1.13 -4.82 17.44
CA ILE A 10 -2.52 -4.89 17.95
C ILE A 10 -2.99 -3.49 18.34
N ARG A 11 -2.22 -2.78 19.19
CA ARG A 11 -2.57 -1.44 19.65
C ARG A 11 -2.78 -0.47 18.48
N GLU A 12 -1.93 -0.53 17.47
CA GLU A 12 -2.07 0.29 16.26
C GLU A 12 -3.32 -0.08 15.47
N LEU A 13 -3.57 -1.37 15.24
CA LEU A 13 -4.71 -1.83 14.45
C LEU A 13 -6.05 -1.47 15.09
N THR A 14 -6.12 -1.48 16.42
CA THR A 14 -7.34 -1.20 17.20
C THR A 14 -7.48 0.26 17.61
N THR A 15 -6.56 1.13 17.22
CA THR A 15 -6.69 2.57 17.51
C THR A 15 -7.93 3.10 16.79
N GLU A 16 -8.78 3.82 17.51
CA GLU A 16 -10.02 4.38 16.97
C GLU A 16 -9.76 5.27 15.75
N THR A 17 -10.68 5.18 14.79
CA THR A 17 -10.71 6.00 13.58
C THR A 17 -12.02 6.75 13.50
N ASP A 18 -12.07 7.75 12.62
CA ASP A 18 -13.29 8.50 12.33
C ASP A 18 -14.48 7.56 12.05
N ALA A 19 -15.61 7.82 12.72
CA ALA A 19 -16.82 7.01 12.60
C ALA A 19 -17.30 6.92 11.14
N ALA A 20 -17.09 7.97 10.35
CA ALA A 20 -17.46 7.99 8.95
C ALA A 20 -16.63 6.98 8.11
N VAL A 21 -15.36 6.76 8.47
CA VAL A 21 -14.49 5.74 7.84
C VAL A 21 -14.95 4.33 8.23
N VAL A 22 -15.33 4.12 9.49
CA VAL A 22 -15.85 2.83 9.97
C VAL A 22 -17.18 2.50 9.29
N ALA A 23 -18.10 3.47 9.18
CA ALA A 23 -19.37 3.33 8.47
C ALA A 23 -19.15 3.01 6.99
N PHE A 24 -18.19 3.66 6.33
CA PHE A 24 -17.84 3.34 4.95
C PHE A 24 -17.27 1.92 4.82
N ALA A 25 -16.40 1.47 5.73
CA ALA A 25 -15.90 0.10 5.72
C ALA A 25 -17.03 -0.93 5.92
N GLN A 26 -17.97 -0.66 6.82
CA GLN A 26 -19.17 -1.48 7.00
C GLN A 26 -20.02 -1.55 5.72
N TYR A 27 -20.26 -0.41 5.07
CA TYR A 27 -20.95 -0.35 3.78
C TYR A 27 -20.23 -1.17 2.70
N LEU A 28 -18.90 -1.05 2.59
CA LEU A 28 -18.13 -1.86 1.64
C LEU A 28 -18.27 -3.36 1.93
N SER A 29 -18.30 -3.75 3.20
CA SER A 29 -18.47 -5.15 3.59
C SER A 29 -19.84 -5.73 3.20
N SER A 30 -20.90 -4.90 3.18
CA SER A 30 -22.27 -5.34 2.88
C SER A 30 -22.57 -5.43 1.38
N ILE A 31 -21.91 -4.61 0.55
CA ILE A 31 -22.08 -4.64 -0.92
C ILE A 31 -21.16 -5.66 -1.61
N MET A 32 -20.23 -6.28 -0.87
CA MET A 32 -19.34 -7.30 -1.42
C MET A 32 -20.11 -8.60 -1.64
N PRO A 33 -19.98 -9.26 -2.83
CA PRO A 33 -20.67 -10.52 -3.09
C PRO A 33 -20.29 -11.66 -2.14
N VAL A 34 -19.05 -11.60 -1.62
CA VAL A 34 -18.53 -12.54 -0.62
C VAL A 34 -18.00 -11.71 0.53
N MET A 35 -18.45 -12.02 1.74
CA MET A 35 -18.02 -11.34 2.95
C MET A 35 -16.48 -11.38 3.08
N PRO A 36 -15.82 -10.22 3.22
CA PRO A 36 -14.37 -10.17 3.40
C PRO A 36 -13.96 -10.67 4.80
N LEU A 37 -12.67 -10.95 4.97
CA LEU A 37 -12.07 -11.23 6.28
C LEU A 37 -11.92 -9.95 7.10
N GLY A 38 -11.55 -8.85 6.44
CA GLY A 38 -11.39 -7.57 7.09
C GLY A 38 -11.05 -6.46 6.10
N ILE A 39 -11.16 -5.22 6.56
CA ILE A 39 -10.85 -4.01 5.80
C ILE A 39 -9.81 -3.22 6.57
N VAL A 40 -8.67 -3.02 5.92
CA VAL A 40 -7.54 -2.28 6.49
C VAL A 40 -7.49 -0.89 5.88
N PHE A 41 -7.49 0.14 6.71
CA PHE A 41 -7.33 1.52 6.31
C PHE A 41 -5.86 1.92 6.35
N TYR A 42 -5.39 2.46 5.23
CA TYR A 42 -4.08 3.06 5.04
C TYR A 42 -4.27 4.53 4.64
N GLY A 43 -3.30 5.40 4.96
CA GLY A 43 -3.24 6.70 4.29
C GLY A 43 -2.76 7.88 5.13
N SER A 44 -2.39 8.94 4.41
CA SER A 44 -1.99 10.25 4.97
C SER A 44 -3.10 10.97 5.73
N VAL A 45 -4.36 10.56 5.56
CA VAL A 45 -5.51 11.11 6.29
C VAL A 45 -5.58 10.61 7.75
N LEU A 46 -4.79 9.58 8.11
CA LEU A 46 -4.49 9.29 9.51
C LEU A 46 -3.69 10.42 10.19
N ARG A 47 -3.03 11.28 9.39
CA ARG A 47 -2.09 12.31 9.87
C ARG A 47 -2.67 13.72 9.79
N HIS A 48 -3.52 14.00 8.80
CA HIS A 48 -4.20 15.30 8.62
C HIS A 48 -5.61 15.09 8.04
N ARG A 49 -6.65 15.62 8.70
CA ARG A 49 -8.03 15.61 8.18
C ARG A 49 -8.10 16.50 6.92
N ASP A 50 -8.12 15.89 5.73
CA ASP A 50 -8.52 16.56 4.48
C ASP A 50 -9.98 16.17 4.19
N PRO A 51 -10.95 17.09 4.35
CA PRO A 51 -12.36 16.82 4.05
C PRO A 51 -12.62 16.40 2.58
N ASN A 52 -11.67 16.70 1.68
CA ASN A 52 -11.70 16.32 0.27
C ASN A 52 -10.68 15.20 -0.06
N GLY A 53 -10.14 14.54 0.97
CA GLY A 53 -9.18 13.45 0.84
C GLY A 53 -9.82 12.19 0.26
N ILE A 54 -9.00 11.38 -0.43
CA ILE A 54 -9.40 10.03 -0.84
C ILE A 54 -8.83 9.02 0.17
N LEU A 55 -9.70 8.19 0.74
CA LEU A 55 -9.33 7.13 1.67
C LEU A 55 -8.66 5.98 0.90
N ASP A 56 -7.59 5.38 1.42
CA ASP A 56 -7.02 4.14 0.86
C ASP A 56 -7.49 2.95 1.73
N LEU A 57 -8.50 2.21 1.26
CA LEU A 57 -9.04 1.04 1.95
C LEU A 57 -8.58 -0.24 1.26
N TYR A 58 -8.21 -1.25 2.04
CA TYR A 58 -7.79 -2.56 1.55
C TYR A 58 -8.75 -3.64 2.06
N VAL A 59 -9.52 -4.22 1.15
CA VAL A 59 -10.46 -5.30 1.46
C VAL A 59 -9.72 -6.63 1.31
N ILE A 60 -9.56 -7.34 2.43
CA ILE A 60 -8.90 -8.63 2.48
C ILE A 60 -9.95 -9.73 2.43
N THR A 61 -9.86 -10.60 1.44
CA THR A 61 -10.84 -11.68 1.22
C THR A 61 -10.21 -13.04 1.48
N GLU A 62 -11.02 -14.06 1.74
CA GLU A 62 -10.53 -15.44 1.88
C GLU A 62 -9.91 -15.91 0.56
N GLU A 63 -10.70 -15.79 -0.51
CA GLU A 63 -10.34 -16.21 -1.86
C GLU A 63 -10.23 -15.03 -2.81
N ASN A 64 -9.72 -15.30 -4.01
CA ASN A 64 -9.62 -14.29 -5.05
C ASN A 64 -11.02 -13.94 -5.60
N THR A 65 -11.58 -12.85 -5.07
CA THR A 65 -12.90 -12.30 -5.42
C THR A 65 -12.79 -10.81 -5.77
N SER A 66 -13.89 -10.25 -6.25
CA SER A 66 -14.06 -8.87 -6.72
C SER A 66 -15.47 -8.37 -6.37
N PHE A 67 -15.69 -7.05 -6.47
CA PHE A 67 -17.05 -6.48 -6.34
C PHE A 67 -18.01 -6.94 -7.43
N SER A 68 -17.48 -7.42 -8.57
CA SER A 68 -18.27 -8.01 -9.65
C SER A 68 -18.07 -9.52 -9.75
N HIS A 69 -19.10 -10.22 -10.22
CA HIS A 69 -19.03 -11.65 -10.61
C HIS A 69 -18.29 -11.89 -11.94
N HIS A 70 -17.82 -10.84 -12.62
CA HIS A 70 -17.14 -11.01 -13.91
C HIS A 70 -15.80 -11.76 -13.77
N VAL A 71 -15.68 -12.89 -14.48
CA VAL A 71 -14.49 -13.75 -14.50
C VAL A 71 -13.23 -12.97 -14.86
N MET A 72 -13.33 -11.99 -15.76
CA MET A 72 -12.21 -11.12 -16.16
C MET A 72 -11.63 -10.31 -15.00
N GLU A 73 -12.45 -9.82 -14.06
CA GLU A 73 -11.94 -9.09 -12.88
C GLU A 73 -11.16 -10.02 -11.96
N ARG A 74 -11.66 -11.25 -11.75
CA ARG A 74 -10.98 -12.27 -10.95
C ARG A 74 -9.66 -12.70 -11.60
N MET A 75 -9.62 -12.88 -12.92
CA MET A 75 -8.38 -13.19 -13.65
C MET A 75 -7.37 -12.05 -13.58
N ALA A 76 -7.81 -10.81 -13.78
CA ALA A 76 -6.96 -9.62 -13.66
C ALA A 76 -6.39 -9.48 -12.23
N ASN A 77 -7.18 -9.81 -11.21
CA ASN A 77 -6.72 -9.85 -9.82
C ASN A 77 -5.79 -11.02 -9.55
N ALA A 78 -5.98 -12.17 -10.19
CA ALA A 78 -5.06 -13.31 -10.06
C ALA A 78 -3.67 -12.95 -10.61
N PHE A 79 -3.63 -12.31 -11.78
CA PHE A 79 -2.40 -11.97 -12.49
C PHE A 79 -1.65 -10.81 -11.83
N LEU A 80 -2.34 -9.72 -11.53
CA LEU A 80 -1.72 -8.49 -11.03
C LEU A 80 -2.56 -7.80 -9.93
N PRO A 81 -2.72 -8.42 -8.76
CA PRO A 81 -3.44 -7.82 -7.64
C PRO A 81 -2.66 -6.63 -7.05
N PRO A 82 -3.33 -5.76 -6.27
CA PRO A 82 -4.78 -5.77 -6.01
C PRO A 82 -5.60 -5.19 -7.17
N ASN A 83 -6.88 -5.56 -7.27
CA ASN A 83 -7.87 -4.77 -8.02
C ASN A 83 -8.22 -3.53 -7.21
N VAL A 84 -8.36 -2.38 -7.86
CA VAL A 84 -8.60 -1.12 -7.17
C VAL A 84 -9.91 -0.53 -7.67
N TYR A 85 -10.81 -0.18 -6.78
CA TYR A 85 -12.11 0.38 -7.11
C TYR A 85 -12.19 1.81 -6.56
N TYR A 86 -12.98 2.64 -7.22
CA TYR A 86 -13.35 3.95 -6.69
C TYR A 86 -14.76 3.86 -6.15
N CYS A 87 -14.92 4.10 -4.86
CA CYS A 87 -16.20 4.04 -4.17
C CYS A 87 -16.48 5.40 -3.54
N GLU A 88 -17.76 5.78 -3.51
CA GLU A 88 -18.25 6.95 -2.80
C GLU A 88 -19.29 6.49 -1.79
N TYR A 89 -19.35 7.16 -0.64
CA TYR A 89 -20.30 6.87 0.42
C TYR A 89 -20.66 8.17 1.13
N GLU A 90 -21.95 8.40 1.34
CA GLU A 90 -22.46 9.56 2.05
C GLU A 90 -22.73 9.19 3.50
N HIS A 91 -22.17 9.95 4.43
CA HIS A 91 -22.34 9.78 5.86
C HIS A 91 -22.68 11.13 6.48
N GLU A 92 -23.86 11.27 7.07
CA GLU A 92 -24.32 12.52 7.73
C GLU A 92 -24.19 13.77 6.83
N GLY A 93 -24.49 13.64 5.54
CA GLY A 93 -24.39 14.74 4.55
C GLY A 93 -22.97 15.02 4.05
N GLN A 94 -21.95 14.28 4.51
CA GLN A 94 -20.59 14.34 3.99
C GLN A 94 -20.33 13.22 2.98
N LEU A 95 -19.92 13.60 1.76
CA LEU A 95 -19.53 12.66 0.72
C LEU A 95 -18.07 12.22 0.88
N LEU A 96 -17.86 10.99 1.34
CA LEU A 96 -16.57 10.32 1.41
C LEU A 96 -16.21 9.65 0.09
N ARG A 97 -14.91 9.59 -0.18
CA ARG A 97 -14.35 8.95 -1.39
C ARG A 97 -13.26 7.99 -0.97
N ALA A 98 -13.30 6.77 -1.48
CA ALA A 98 -12.31 5.76 -1.20
C ALA A 98 -11.77 5.11 -2.47
N LYS A 99 -10.46 4.90 -2.45
CA LYS A 99 -9.77 3.94 -3.29
C LYS A 99 -9.75 2.61 -2.55
N VAL A 100 -10.47 1.63 -3.08
CA VAL A 100 -10.67 0.32 -2.44
C VAL A 100 -9.86 -0.75 -3.16
N ALA A 101 -8.78 -1.22 -2.54
CA ALA A 101 -7.92 -2.29 -3.06
C ALA A 101 -8.37 -3.65 -2.54
N VAL A 102 -8.82 -4.56 -3.42
CA VAL A 102 -9.25 -5.92 -3.08
C VAL A 102 -8.14 -6.92 -3.38
N LEU A 103 -7.81 -7.76 -2.40
CA LEU A 103 -6.88 -8.88 -2.54
C LEU A 103 -7.22 -10.01 -1.57
N SER A 104 -6.92 -11.25 -1.97
CA SER A 104 -7.06 -12.38 -1.05
C SER A 104 -5.93 -12.40 -0.02
N LEU A 105 -6.18 -13.03 1.13
CA LEU A 105 -5.16 -13.22 2.16
C LEU A 105 -3.94 -13.98 1.61
N ALA A 106 -4.15 -14.98 0.75
CA ALA A 106 -3.06 -15.69 0.09
C ALA A 106 -2.20 -14.77 -0.80
N GLN A 107 -2.84 -13.84 -1.53
CA GLN A 107 -2.14 -12.86 -2.35
C GLN A 107 -1.38 -11.84 -1.50
N PHE A 108 -1.96 -11.43 -0.37
CA PHE A 108 -1.32 -10.57 0.62
C PHE A 108 -0.06 -11.25 1.15
N LEU A 109 -0.20 -12.43 1.75
CA LEU A 109 0.90 -13.20 2.33
C LEU A 109 2.01 -13.48 1.30
N LYS A 110 1.67 -13.87 0.07
CA LYS A 110 2.66 -14.11 -0.99
C LYS A 110 3.49 -12.85 -1.28
N ARG A 111 2.86 -11.68 -1.26
CA ARG A 111 3.52 -10.38 -1.48
C ARG A 111 4.20 -9.82 -0.25
N SER A 112 3.88 -10.35 0.93
CA SER A 112 4.57 -10.00 2.18
C SER A 112 5.90 -10.72 2.35
N ARG A 113 6.28 -11.65 1.46
CA ARG A 113 7.52 -12.43 1.59
C ARG A 113 8.74 -11.68 1.06
N LEU A 114 9.91 -11.96 1.64
CA LEU A 114 11.21 -11.49 1.13
C LEU A 114 11.47 -11.86 -0.33
N GLN A 115 10.83 -12.94 -0.82
CA GLN A 115 10.96 -13.38 -2.20
C GLN A 115 10.15 -12.59 -3.21
N SER A 116 9.23 -11.72 -2.76
CA SER A 116 8.44 -10.86 -3.62
C SER A 116 9.34 -9.93 -4.45
N LEU A 117 9.03 -9.82 -5.75
CA LEU A 117 9.62 -8.81 -6.64
C LEU A 117 8.84 -7.49 -6.63
N ASP A 118 7.83 -7.43 -5.78
CA ASP A 118 6.87 -6.34 -5.68
C ASP A 118 6.87 -5.80 -4.24
N THR A 119 7.20 -4.52 -4.11
CA THR A 119 7.30 -3.81 -2.82
C THR A 119 5.96 -3.27 -2.33
N THR A 120 4.96 -3.20 -3.21
CA THR A 120 3.75 -2.38 -2.98
C THR A 120 2.87 -2.78 -1.82
N ILE A 121 2.98 -4.03 -1.35
CA ILE A 121 2.28 -4.55 -0.17
C ILE A 121 3.16 -4.40 1.06
N TRP A 122 4.28 -5.12 1.16
CA TRP A 122 5.05 -5.13 2.40
C TRP A 122 5.62 -3.77 2.79
N ALA A 123 6.02 -2.93 1.83
CA ALA A 123 6.55 -1.60 2.12
C ALA A 123 5.45 -0.64 2.60
N ARG A 124 4.19 -0.94 2.28
CA ARG A 124 3.02 -0.18 2.71
C ARG A 124 2.56 -0.63 4.09
N PHE A 125 2.38 -1.94 4.29
CA PHE A 125 1.83 -2.50 5.52
C PHE A 125 2.85 -2.68 6.66
N CYS A 126 4.14 -2.33 6.45
CA CYS A 126 5.07 -2.14 7.56
C CYS A 126 4.90 -0.79 8.29
N GLN A 127 4.15 0.14 7.68
CA GLN A 127 3.78 1.43 8.25
C GLN A 127 2.49 1.29 9.08
N PRO A 128 2.17 2.28 9.94
CA PRO A 128 0.92 2.26 10.70
C PRO A 128 -0.31 2.13 9.81
N VAL A 129 -1.20 1.21 10.19
CA VAL A 129 -2.50 0.94 9.55
C VAL A 129 -3.56 0.71 10.61
N ARG A 130 -4.84 0.74 10.19
CA ARG A 130 -6.00 0.53 11.09
C ARG A 130 -6.86 -0.60 10.56
N LEU A 131 -7.31 -1.50 11.43
CA LEU A 131 -8.31 -2.51 11.08
C LEU A 131 -9.69 -1.92 11.36
N VAL A 132 -10.32 -1.34 10.33
CA VAL A 132 -11.56 -0.55 10.48
C VAL A 132 -12.82 -1.41 10.42
N TRP A 133 -12.69 -2.65 9.94
CA TRP A 133 -13.75 -3.64 9.96
C TRP A 133 -13.13 -5.04 9.91
N VAL A 134 -13.71 -6.00 10.62
CA VAL A 134 -13.27 -7.40 10.62
C VAL A 134 -14.45 -8.33 10.83
N LYS A 135 -14.43 -9.49 10.17
CA LYS A 135 -15.51 -10.48 10.26
C LYS A 135 -15.60 -11.14 11.64
N ASP A 136 -14.46 -11.60 12.14
CA ASP A 136 -14.34 -12.38 13.37
C ASP A 136 -12.89 -12.33 13.90
N GLU A 137 -12.69 -12.80 15.14
CA GLU A 137 -11.38 -12.80 15.80
C GLU A 137 -10.32 -13.58 15.01
N LYS A 138 -10.71 -14.72 14.42
CA LYS A 138 -9.82 -15.54 13.60
C LYS A 138 -9.34 -14.78 12.35
N SER A 139 -10.21 -13.98 11.75
CA SER A 139 -9.87 -13.11 10.62
C SER A 139 -8.92 -11.99 11.05
N ALA A 140 -9.14 -11.41 12.23
CA ALA A 140 -8.24 -10.41 12.82
C ALA A 140 -6.82 -10.98 13.00
N ASP A 141 -6.69 -12.17 13.58
CA ASP A 141 -5.41 -12.84 13.79
C ASP A 141 -4.65 -13.14 12.50
N ARG A 142 -5.38 -13.56 11.46
CA ARG A 142 -4.81 -13.84 10.14
C ARG A 142 -4.30 -12.58 9.46
N ILE A 143 -5.05 -11.49 9.53
CA ILE A 143 -4.64 -10.18 8.98
C ILE A 143 -3.44 -9.63 9.77
N LEU A 144 -3.47 -9.69 11.10
CA LEU A 144 -2.37 -9.30 11.96
C LEU A 144 -1.08 -10.07 11.61
N SER A 145 -1.18 -11.38 11.42
CA SER A 145 -0.04 -12.21 11.00
C SER A 145 0.54 -11.79 9.65
N ALA A 146 -0.32 -11.41 8.70
CA ALA A 146 0.11 -10.92 7.39
C ALA A 146 0.81 -9.56 7.47
N ILE A 147 0.35 -8.66 8.34
CA ILE A 147 0.97 -7.36 8.63
C ILE A 147 2.31 -7.54 9.35
N GLN A 148 2.36 -8.43 10.34
CA GLN A 148 3.60 -8.79 11.04
C GLN A 148 4.65 -9.30 10.04
N GLN A 149 4.26 -10.13 9.07
CA GLN A 149 5.15 -10.58 8.00
C GLN A 149 5.67 -9.43 7.13
N CYS A 150 4.86 -8.39 6.89
CA CYS A 150 5.31 -7.18 6.19
C CYS A 150 6.40 -6.44 6.97
N VAL A 151 6.18 -6.23 8.27
CA VAL A 151 7.16 -5.57 9.15
C VAL A 151 8.47 -6.34 9.17
N VAL A 152 8.41 -7.66 9.37
CA VAL A 152 9.59 -8.54 9.39
C VAL A 152 10.35 -8.48 8.07
N THR A 153 9.65 -8.54 6.95
CA THR A 153 10.26 -8.48 5.62
C THR A 153 10.90 -7.12 5.34
N ALA A 154 10.24 -6.04 5.75
CA ALA A 154 10.77 -4.69 5.62
C ALA A 154 12.05 -4.53 6.47
N ALA A 155 12.00 -4.89 7.75
CA ALA A 155 13.16 -4.84 8.64
C ALA A 155 14.33 -5.69 8.15
N ARG A 156 14.07 -6.88 7.58
CA ARG A 156 15.11 -7.71 6.99
C ARG A 156 15.75 -7.05 5.77
N TRP A 157 14.98 -6.44 4.88
CA TRP A 157 15.54 -5.64 3.79
C TRP A 157 16.31 -4.42 4.29
N ALA A 158 15.84 -3.78 5.37
CA ALA A 158 16.54 -2.66 6.01
C ALA A 158 17.94 -3.08 6.47
N ALA A 159 18.08 -4.24 7.13
CA ALA A 159 19.40 -4.75 7.53
C ALA A 159 20.32 -5.06 6.34
N LEU A 160 19.75 -5.64 5.27
CA LEU A 160 20.49 -6.11 4.11
C LEU A 160 21.00 -4.96 3.22
N LEU A 161 20.23 -3.88 3.11
CA LEU A 161 20.53 -2.73 2.24
C LEU A 161 21.04 -1.51 3.01
N GLY A 162 20.74 -1.42 4.30
CA GLY A 162 21.11 -0.31 5.17
C GLY A 162 22.60 -0.26 5.51
N PRO A 163 22.99 0.71 6.34
CA PRO A 163 24.39 0.93 6.70
C PRO A 163 25.00 -0.27 7.45
N TYR A 164 26.33 -0.27 7.57
CA TYR A 164 27.01 -1.29 8.37
C TYR A 164 26.69 -1.10 9.86
N SER A 165 26.68 0.14 10.31
CA SER A 165 26.33 0.60 11.66
C SER A 165 25.59 1.93 11.52
N GLY A 166 24.58 2.18 12.34
CA GLY A 166 23.80 3.43 12.33
C GLY A 166 22.64 3.41 13.30
N GLU A 167 21.89 4.50 13.37
CA GLU A 167 20.67 4.56 14.18
C GLU A 167 19.53 3.77 13.50
N PRO A 168 18.50 3.33 14.24
CA PRO A 168 17.39 2.59 13.66
C PRO A 168 16.73 3.30 12.47
N GLU A 169 16.67 4.62 12.51
CA GLU A 169 16.09 5.46 11.45
C GLU A 169 16.87 5.37 10.15
N ASP A 170 18.20 5.27 10.19
CA ASP A 170 19.04 5.16 9.00
C ASP A 170 18.70 3.91 8.17
N TYR A 171 18.42 2.80 8.86
CA TYR A 171 18.00 1.54 8.23
C TYR A 171 16.65 1.69 7.51
N TRP A 172 15.68 2.31 8.17
CA TRP A 172 14.35 2.54 7.58
C TRP A 172 14.37 3.58 6.47
N HIS A 173 15.12 4.68 6.63
CA HIS A 173 15.31 5.68 5.58
C HIS A 173 15.91 5.06 4.33
N THR A 174 16.99 4.29 4.48
CA THR A 174 17.64 3.61 3.36
C THR A 174 16.67 2.65 2.66
N LEU A 175 15.90 1.88 3.44
CA LEU A 175 14.87 1.00 2.90
C LEU A 175 13.80 1.76 2.11
N PHE A 176 13.21 2.81 2.69
CA PHE A 176 12.13 3.53 2.05
C PHE A 176 12.60 4.24 0.78
N GLN A 177 13.79 4.86 0.80
CA GLN A 177 14.40 5.43 -0.41
C GLN A 177 14.51 4.37 -1.52
N HIS A 178 15.02 3.18 -1.20
CA HIS A 178 15.08 2.08 -2.15
C HIS A 178 13.69 1.65 -2.68
N THR A 179 12.67 1.60 -1.83
CA THR A 179 11.30 1.28 -2.27
C THR A 179 10.71 2.35 -3.19
N TYR A 180 10.96 3.63 -2.91
CA TYR A 180 10.52 4.74 -3.75
C TYR A 180 11.19 4.74 -5.12
N GLU A 181 12.46 4.34 -5.22
CA GLU A 181 13.15 4.22 -6.51
C GLU A 181 12.63 3.07 -7.38
N ALA A 182 12.15 2.01 -6.74
CA ALA A 182 11.57 0.82 -7.37
C ALA A 182 10.13 1.04 -7.83
N GLU A 183 9.38 1.90 -7.12
CA GLU A 183 8.04 2.32 -7.55
C GLU A 183 8.13 3.52 -8.50
N LEU A 184 7.30 3.59 -9.54
CA LEU A 184 7.23 4.78 -10.41
C LEU A 184 6.54 5.95 -9.67
N ARG A 185 7.11 6.38 -8.56
CA ARG A 185 6.62 7.49 -7.75
C ARG A 185 7.61 8.64 -7.85
N VAL A 186 7.17 9.75 -8.42
CA VAL A 186 7.90 11.01 -8.42
C VAL A 186 7.65 11.67 -7.05
N GLU A 187 8.18 11.09 -5.98
CA GLU A 187 8.09 11.67 -4.63
C GLU A 187 9.44 12.28 -4.24
N LYS A 188 9.42 13.47 -3.63
CA LYS A 188 10.64 14.16 -3.16
C LYS A 188 11.26 13.36 -2.01
N LYS A 189 12.60 13.29 -1.95
CA LYS A 189 13.39 12.60 -0.90
C LYS A 189 12.94 12.89 0.55
N LYS A 190 12.29 14.01 0.81
CA LYS A 190 11.74 14.39 2.14
C LYS A 190 10.67 13.42 2.69
N ARG A 191 9.96 12.68 1.83
CA ARG A 191 8.81 11.86 2.28
C ARG A 191 9.20 10.65 3.15
N SER A 192 10.44 10.16 3.06
CA SER A 192 10.93 9.13 3.99
C SER A 192 11.16 9.69 5.40
N HIS A 193 11.54 10.97 5.51
CA HIS A 193 11.68 11.64 6.81
C HIS A 193 10.31 11.93 7.44
N ASP A 194 9.37 12.45 6.65
CA ASP A 194 7.98 12.68 7.10
C ASP A 194 7.24 11.39 7.53
N LEU A 195 7.76 10.22 7.14
CA LEU A 195 7.19 8.93 7.49
C LEU A 195 7.64 8.44 8.86
N LEU A 196 8.89 8.73 9.24
CA LEU A 196 9.43 8.35 10.54
C LEU A 196 9.21 9.41 11.61
N ALA A 197 9.11 10.68 11.22
CA ALA A 197 8.87 11.79 12.14
C ALA A 197 7.67 11.53 13.07
N GLY A 198 7.92 11.53 14.38
CA GLY A 198 6.92 11.25 15.43
C GLY A 198 6.63 9.77 15.68
N HIS A 199 7.39 8.87 15.06
CA HIS A 199 7.27 7.41 15.18
C HIS A 199 8.64 6.71 15.33
N GLU A 200 9.67 7.43 15.75
CA GLU A 200 11.06 6.98 15.86
C GLU A 200 11.16 5.75 16.78
N GLU A 201 10.59 5.85 17.98
CA GLU A 201 10.55 4.75 18.96
C GLU A 201 9.87 3.49 18.38
N ARG A 202 8.72 3.68 17.70
CA ARG A 202 7.99 2.59 17.05
C ARG A 202 8.91 1.86 16.06
N TYR A 203 9.61 2.60 15.21
CA TYR A 203 10.47 2.01 14.19
C TYR A 203 11.71 1.34 14.78
N ALA A 204 12.27 1.86 15.87
CA ALA A 204 13.36 1.23 16.61
C ALA A 204 12.96 -0.11 17.22
N VAL A 205 11.82 -0.16 17.94
CA VAL A 205 11.33 -1.38 18.58
C VAL A 205 10.97 -2.45 17.54
N LEU A 206 10.25 -2.07 16.47
CA LEU A 206 9.88 -3.00 15.42
C LEU A 206 11.10 -3.56 14.67
N LEU A 207 12.12 -2.75 14.43
CA LEU A 207 13.36 -3.17 13.77
C LEU A 207 14.07 -4.25 14.60
N LEU A 208 14.30 -3.98 15.89
CA LEU A 208 14.98 -4.91 16.79
C LEU A 208 14.18 -6.20 16.97
N ALA A 209 12.86 -6.10 17.18
CA ALA A 209 11.99 -7.27 17.34
C ALA A 209 11.98 -8.15 16.08
N ALA A 210 11.96 -7.54 14.89
CA ALA A 210 12.00 -8.28 13.63
C ALA A 210 13.34 -8.95 13.38
N TRP A 211 14.45 -8.27 13.68
CA TRP A 211 15.79 -8.85 13.54
C TRP A 211 15.99 -10.04 14.47
N LYS A 212 15.54 -9.94 15.73
CA LYS A 212 15.54 -11.07 16.67
C LYS A 212 14.71 -12.23 16.14
N LYS A 213 13.51 -11.97 15.59
CA LYS A 213 12.64 -13.01 15.00
C LYS A 213 13.28 -13.72 13.80
N GLU A 214 14.07 -13.01 13.00
CA GLU A 214 14.81 -13.55 11.85
C GLU A 214 16.21 -14.08 12.22
N ALA A 215 16.53 -14.21 13.51
CA ALA A 215 17.84 -14.63 14.03
C ALA A 215 19.03 -13.79 13.50
N ILE A 216 18.78 -12.52 13.19
CA ILE A 216 19.82 -11.55 12.88
C ILE A 216 20.39 -11.05 14.21
N HIS A 217 21.66 -11.37 14.48
CA HIS A 217 22.37 -10.90 15.66
C HIS A 217 22.71 -9.41 15.47
N VAL A 218 22.53 -8.62 16.52
CA VAL A 218 22.68 -7.16 16.47
C VAL A 218 23.47 -6.73 17.69
N SER A 219 24.57 -6.01 17.47
CA SER A 219 25.23 -5.28 18.55
C SER A 219 24.54 -3.93 18.73
N VAL A 220 24.26 -3.55 19.96
CA VAL A 220 23.64 -2.27 20.31
C VAL A 220 24.59 -1.55 21.26
N ILE A 221 25.09 -0.38 20.84
CA ILE A 221 26.00 0.47 21.60
C ILE A 221 25.39 1.86 21.66
N GLY A 222 24.81 2.23 22.81
CA GLY A 222 23.92 3.40 22.89
C GLY A 222 22.77 3.26 21.90
N ASP A 223 22.55 4.28 21.07
CA ASP A 223 21.51 4.30 20.03
C ASP A 223 21.98 3.72 18.68
N THR A 224 23.24 3.28 18.60
CA THR A 224 23.81 2.71 17.37
C THR A 224 23.58 1.21 17.28
N PHE A 225 22.97 0.78 16.18
CA PHE A 225 22.68 -0.61 15.88
C PHE A 225 23.64 -1.12 14.81
N GLN A 226 24.14 -2.34 15.00
CA GLN A 226 25.05 -2.98 14.05
C GLN A 226 24.63 -4.44 13.82
N PRO A 227 23.85 -4.74 12.75
CA PRO A 227 23.44 -6.09 12.41
C PRO A 227 24.62 -6.90 11.85
N GLN A 228 24.90 -8.03 12.48
CA GLN A 228 25.96 -8.97 12.12
C GLN A 228 25.50 -9.81 10.93
N LEU A 229 25.84 -9.34 9.73
CA LEU A 229 25.52 -10.00 8.47
C LEU A 229 26.81 -10.23 7.68
N SER A 230 26.96 -11.41 7.07
CA SER A 230 28.12 -11.67 6.23
C SER A 230 28.12 -10.76 4.98
N PRO A 231 29.30 -10.32 4.50
CA PRO A 231 29.39 -9.51 3.28
C PRO A 231 28.74 -10.20 2.07
N ALA A 232 28.92 -11.52 1.93
CA ALA A 232 28.32 -12.31 0.86
C ALA A 232 26.78 -12.26 0.86
N LEU A 233 26.15 -12.25 2.05
CA LEU A 233 24.70 -12.14 2.16
C LEU A 233 24.21 -10.76 1.74
N ARG A 234 24.91 -9.69 2.13
CA ARG A 234 24.60 -8.31 1.71
C ARG A 234 24.74 -8.16 0.19
N GLU A 235 25.81 -8.67 -0.41
CA GLU A 235 25.99 -8.61 -1.87
C GLU A 235 24.91 -9.38 -2.63
N LYS A 236 24.58 -10.60 -2.20
CA LYS A 236 23.47 -11.37 -2.78
C LYS A 236 22.14 -10.62 -2.67
N ALA A 237 21.91 -9.94 -1.55
CA ALA A 237 20.71 -9.13 -1.35
C ALA A 237 20.67 -7.90 -2.26
N LYS A 238 21.80 -7.20 -2.46
CA LYS A 238 21.91 -6.09 -3.43
C LYS A 238 21.59 -6.55 -4.85
N SER A 239 22.14 -7.68 -5.29
CA SER A 239 21.83 -8.25 -6.61
C SER A 239 20.34 -8.60 -6.76
N ARG A 240 19.75 -9.17 -5.71
CA ARG A 240 18.30 -9.45 -5.67
C ARG A 240 17.49 -8.15 -5.74
N TRP A 241 17.89 -7.13 -4.99
CA TRP A 241 17.22 -5.83 -4.99
C TRP A 241 17.29 -5.15 -6.35
N ALA A 242 18.40 -5.26 -7.07
CA ALA A 242 18.50 -4.77 -8.44
C ALA A 242 17.43 -5.40 -9.36
N ARG A 243 17.10 -6.68 -9.16
CA ARG A 243 15.99 -7.34 -9.86
C ARG A 243 14.62 -6.80 -9.42
N VAL A 244 14.40 -6.60 -8.12
CA VAL A 244 13.18 -5.96 -7.59
C VAL A 244 12.99 -4.57 -8.22
N LYS A 245 14.03 -3.73 -8.24
CA LYS A 245 14.00 -2.38 -8.83
C LYS A 245 13.68 -2.41 -10.33
N ARG A 246 14.28 -3.35 -11.08
CA ARG A 246 14.07 -3.48 -12.53
C ARG A 246 12.64 -3.92 -12.86
N ILE A 247 12.06 -4.82 -12.07
CA ILE A 247 10.72 -5.38 -12.32
C ILE A 247 9.61 -4.50 -11.72
N GLY A 248 9.88 -3.82 -10.61
CA GLY A 248 8.90 -3.00 -9.89
C GLY A 248 8.30 -1.89 -10.73
N ARG A 249 9.11 -1.22 -11.57
CA ARG A 249 8.63 -0.16 -12.46
C ARG A 249 7.64 -0.69 -13.52
N PRO A 250 7.99 -1.69 -14.36
CA PRO A 250 7.03 -2.33 -15.27
C PRO A 250 5.77 -2.82 -14.56
N LEU A 251 5.88 -3.48 -13.40
CA LEU A 251 4.71 -3.95 -12.66
C LEU A 251 3.77 -2.82 -12.25
N ASN A 252 4.32 -1.67 -11.84
CA ASN A 252 3.51 -0.50 -11.50
C ASN A 252 2.84 0.11 -12.74
N VAL A 253 3.52 0.17 -13.90
CA VAL A 253 2.87 0.57 -15.15
C VAL A 253 1.74 -0.38 -15.50
N MET A 254 1.97 -1.69 -15.44
CA MET A 254 0.95 -2.69 -15.72
C MET A 254 -0.24 -2.57 -14.76
N ARG A 255 -0.02 -2.21 -13.48
CA ARG A 255 -1.11 -1.93 -12.53
C ARG A 255 -1.89 -0.69 -12.91
N LEU A 256 -1.23 0.37 -13.36
CA LEU A 256 -1.89 1.58 -13.83
C LEU A 256 -2.71 1.33 -15.11
N LEU A 257 -2.18 0.53 -16.02
CA LEU A 257 -2.89 0.10 -17.23
C LEU A 257 -4.10 -0.76 -16.83
N LYS A 258 -3.89 -1.84 -16.07
CA LYS A 258 -4.98 -2.65 -15.52
C LYS A 258 -6.03 -1.77 -14.85
N ALA A 259 -5.58 -0.79 -14.07
CA ALA A 259 -6.48 0.15 -13.43
C ALA A 259 -7.32 0.98 -14.39
N ALA A 260 -6.74 1.50 -15.45
CA ALA A 260 -7.51 2.22 -16.46
C ALA A 260 -8.54 1.32 -17.16
N PHE A 261 -8.33 0.01 -17.23
CA PHE A 261 -9.08 -0.90 -18.09
C PHE A 261 -10.04 -1.86 -17.40
N THR A 262 -9.82 -2.19 -16.13
CA THR A 262 -10.62 -3.19 -15.39
C THR A 262 -11.65 -2.55 -14.46
N PHE A 263 -11.69 -1.21 -14.34
CA PHE A 263 -12.42 -0.55 -13.27
C PHE A 263 -13.76 0.05 -13.70
N ARG A 264 -14.85 -0.40 -13.07
CA ARG A 264 -16.04 0.45 -12.88
C ARG A 264 -15.59 1.72 -12.12
N GLY A 265 -15.70 2.88 -12.76
CA GLY A 265 -15.32 4.17 -12.17
C GLY A 265 -13.85 4.57 -12.30
N GLY A 266 -12.98 3.79 -12.99
CA GLY A 266 -11.58 4.18 -13.22
C GLY A 266 -11.45 5.48 -14.02
N MET A 267 -12.33 5.67 -15.00
CA MET A 267 -12.45 6.92 -15.75
C MET A 267 -12.93 8.08 -14.86
N ARG A 268 -13.97 7.86 -14.02
CA ARG A 268 -14.43 8.84 -13.03
C ARG A 268 -13.32 9.27 -12.06
N TYR A 269 -12.51 8.32 -11.58
CA TYR A 269 -11.33 8.62 -10.76
C TYR A 269 -10.27 9.43 -11.52
N LEU A 270 -9.99 9.06 -12.78
CA LEU A 270 -9.03 9.80 -13.62
C LEU A 270 -9.51 11.24 -13.84
N LEU A 271 -10.82 11.43 -14.08
CA LEU A 271 -11.44 12.73 -14.23
C LEU A 271 -11.41 13.56 -12.96
N TRP A 272 -11.76 12.95 -11.82
CA TRP A 272 -11.62 13.60 -10.51
C TRP A 272 -10.18 14.04 -10.28
N LYS A 273 -9.20 13.19 -10.59
CA LYS A 273 -7.78 13.48 -10.39
C LYS A 273 -7.30 14.62 -11.30
N ILE A 274 -7.80 14.69 -12.52
CA ILE A 274 -7.54 15.82 -13.43
C ILE A 274 -8.17 17.08 -12.88
N ARG A 275 -9.48 17.08 -12.59
CA ARG A 275 -10.18 18.23 -12.01
C ARG A 275 -9.50 18.76 -10.75
N ARG A 276 -9.00 17.88 -9.87
CA ARG A 276 -8.26 18.27 -8.66
C ARG A 276 -6.94 18.99 -8.97
N HIS A 277 -6.22 18.56 -10.00
CA HIS A 277 -4.91 19.14 -10.33
C HIS A 277 -4.97 20.29 -11.34
N THR A 278 -6.03 20.37 -12.15
CA THR A 278 -6.17 21.38 -13.21
C THR A 278 -7.29 22.38 -12.98
N GLY A 279 -8.24 22.10 -12.07
CA GLY A 279 -9.45 22.89 -11.85
C GLY A 279 -10.55 22.66 -12.89
N GLU A 280 -10.26 21.93 -13.96
CA GLU A 280 -11.14 21.84 -15.14
C GLU A 280 -11.93 20.53 -15.17
N GLU A 281 -13.22 20.64 -15.50
CA GLU A 281 -14.11 19.50 -15.68
C GLU A 281 -13.98 18.96 -17.10
N VAL A 282 -13.15 17.94 -17.27
CA VAL A 282 -12.97 17.29 -18.58
C VAL A 282 -14.22 16.44 -18.88
N ARG A 283 -14.96 16.76 -19.94
CA ARG A 283 -16.03 15.89 -20.43
C ARG A 283 -15.40 14.72 -21.18
N VAL A 284 -15.70 13.49 -20.76
CA VAL A 284 -15.25 12.28 -21.46
C VAL A 284 -16.28 11.86 -22.49
N PRO A 285 -15.89 11.61 -23.75
CA PRO A 285 -16.80 11.08 -24.75
C PRO A 285 -17.39 9.73 -24.31
N PRO A 286 -18.68 9.44 -24.57
CA PRO A 286 -19.31 8.16 -24.22
C PRO A 286 -18.56 6.93 -24.75
N PHE A 287 -17.84 7.07 -25.87
CA PHE A 287 -16.98 6.02 -26.43
C PHE A 287 -15.77 5.69 -25.55
N VAL A 288 -15.15 6.70 -24.95
CA VAL A 288 -13.99 6.53 -24.04
C VAL A 288 -14.43 5.95 -22.69
N GLU A 289 -15.66 6.26 -22.27
CA GLU A 289 -16.30 5.65 -21.10
C GLU A 289 -16.63 4.17 -21.31
N ARG A 290 -17.07 3.79 -22.53
CA ARG A 290 -17.37 2.40 -22.90
C ARG A 290 -16.15 1.57 -23.30
N HIS A 291 -15.12 2.19 -23.90
CA HIS A 291 -13.91 1.52 -24.40
C HIS A 291 -12.62 2.24 -23.95
N PRO A 292 -12.24 2.12 -22.67
CA PRO A 292 -11.09 2.85 -22.11
C PRO A 292 -9.75 2.52 -22.80
N LEU A 293 -9.61 1.30 -23.34
CA LEU A 293 -8.42 0.83 -24.09
C LEU A 293 -8.14 1.65 -25.36
N LEU A 294 -9.18 1.93 -26.14
CA LEU A 294 -9.08 2.67 -27.40
C LEU A 294 -9.04 4.19 -27.15
N GLY A 295 -9.64 4.63 -26.03
CA GLY A 295 -9.69 6.02 -25.64
C GLY A 295 -8.43 6.55 -24.95
N LEU A 296 -7.59 5.69 -24.36
CA LEU A 296 -6.41 6.12 -23.58
C LEU A 296 -5.39 6.94 -24.38
N PRO A 297 -5.02 6.58 -25.63
CA PRO A 297 -4.09 7.38 -26.44
C PRO A 297 -4.68 8.75 -26.78
N ILE A 298 -5.98 8.78 -27.12
CA ILE A 298 -6.72 10.01 -27.46
C ILE A 298 -6.80 10.92 -26.24
N PHE A 299 -7.08 10.35 -25.07
CA PHE A 299 -7.19 11.09 -23.81
C PHE A 299 -5.83 11.63 -23.32
N LEU A 300 -4.76 10.82 -23.39
CA LEU A 300 -3.40 11.26 -23.08
C LEU A 300 -2.92 12.36 -24.04
N TRP A 301 -3.32 12.28 -25.32
CA TRP A 301 -3.04 13.31 -26.31
C TRP A 301 -3.83 14.60 -26.04
N GLN A 302 -5.11 14.52 -25.69
CA GLN A 302 -5.94 15.67 -25.30
C GLN A 302 -5.41 16.34 -24.02
N ALA A 303 -5.05 15.56 -23.00
CA ALA A 303 -4.47 16.09 -21.76
C ALA A 303 -3.09 16.73 -21.98
N ARG A 304 -2.29 16.24 -22.95
CA ARG A 304 -1.05 16.89 -23.38
C ARG A 304 -1.30 18.20 -24.12
N ARG A 305 -2.33 18.27 -24.97
CA ARG A 305 -2.73 19.51 -25.66
C ARG A 305 -3.21 20.59 -24.69
N LEU A 306 -3.98 20.21 -23.66
CA LEU A 306 -4.39 21.15 -22.61
C LEU A 306 -3.19 21.74 -21.83
N LYS A 307 -2.08 20.98 -21.71
CA LYS A 307 -0.82 21.50 -21.17
C LYS A 307 -0.02 22.36 -22.15
N SER A 308 -0.10 22.10 -23.46
CA SER A 308 0.66 22.85 -24.48
C SER A 308 0.02 24.18 -24.88
N VAL A 309 -1.24 24.43 -24.52
CA VAL A 309 -1.90 25.75 -24.73
C VAL A 309 -1.58 26.74 -23.60
N ARG A 310 -0.86 26.31 -22.55
CA ARG A 310 -0.45 27.14 -21.39
C ARG A 310 1.06 27.39 -21.31
N GLN A 311 1.80 27.24 -22.41
CA GLN A 311 3.14 27.81 -22.56
C GLN A 311 3.08 28.99 -23.52
#